data_AF-A0AAV0XUJ5-F1
#
_entry.id   AF-A0AAV0XUJ5-F1
#
_cell.length_a   1.000
_cell.length_b   1.000
_cell.length_c   1.000
_cell.angle_alpha   90.00
_cell.angle_beta   90.00
_cell.angle_gamma   90.00
#
_symmetry.space_group_name_H-M   'P 1'
#
loop_
_entity.id
_entity.type
_entity.pdbx_description
1 polymer ?
#
loop_
_entity_poly.entity_id
_entity_poly.type
_entity_poly.pdbx_seq_one_letter_code
_entity_poly.pdbx_strand_id
1 'polypeptide(L)'
;MANVLQDFWFADMRSYVKQHIWSCFECLLTRVPRGKRPGLLHPIPIGTRPFGTVHVDHVGPFITAPGGLRYILVIVDNLTKYVTLYAVSNTGSEPLIKCMQLFVKQYGLPGRLITDRGTCYTSGAFEDFCAAQGIKLVWTSSRHPQANGQVERTHSVVMATIMTMGGAGCEWAKMLPEVQRLFNNSETKVTGRTPFEMLHGYRPRLEQGALLALSATRDDWTSGLRPRNSKLLFEEIWRWKTPEGRRFTTSTAMIRFTTLWGR
;
A
#
# COMPACT_ATOMS: atom_id res chain seq x y z
N MET A 1 -18.44 -34.98 -4.91
CA MET A 1 -17.96 -36.34 -5.24
C MET A 1 -18.00 -37.27 -4.04
N ALA A 2 -17.42 -36.89 -2.88
CA ALA A 2 -17.41 -37.76 -1.69
C ALA A 2 -18.81 -38.23 -1.24
N ASN A 3 -19.80 -37.33 -1.20
CA ASN A 3 -21.16 -37.68 -0.71
C ASN A 3 -21.98 -38.53 -1.69
N VAL A 4 -21.76 -38.42 -3.00
CA VAL A 4 -22.53 -39.20 -4.01
C VAL A 4 -22.03 -40.65 -4.09
N LEU A 5 -20.75 -40.87 -3.79
CA LEU A 5 -20.13 -42.18 -3.77
C LEU A 5 -20.52 -43.03 -2.55
N GLN A 6 -21.19 -42.45 -1.55
CA GLN A 6 -21.63 -43.16 -0.35
C GLN A 6 -22.89 -44.01 -0.61
N ASP A 7 -23.78 -43.52 -1.48
CA ASP A 7 -25.10 -44.13 -1.66
C ASP A 7 -25.35 -44.69 -3.07
N PHE A 8 -24.54 -44.32 -4.08
CA PHE A 8 -24.78 -44.68 -5.48
C PHE A 8 -23.51 -45.13 -6.21
N TRP A 9 -23.65 -46.10 -7.12
CA TRP A 9 -22.58 -46.54 -8.02
C TRP A 9 -23.15 -46.96 -9.40
N PHE A 10 -22.54 -46.45 -10.48
CA PHE A 10 -22.77 -46.90 -11.86
C PHE A 10 -21.54 -46.62 -12.75
N ALA A 11 -21.47 -47.28 -13.91
CA ALA A 11 -20.37 -47.13 -14.86
C ALA A 11 -20.20 -45.67 -15.30
N ASP A 12 -18.96 -45.19 -15.36
CA ASP A 12 -18.60 -43.82 -15.74
C ASP A 12 -19.27 -42.68 -14.93
N MET A 13 -19.76 -42.97 -13.72
CA MET A 13 -20.42 -41.99 -12.85
C MET A 13 -19.58 -40.72 -12.62
N ARG A 14 -18.25 -40.83 -12.52
CA ARG A 14 -17.39 -39.65 -12.36
C ARG A 14 -17.46 -38.72 -13.58
N SER A 15 -17.48 -39.29 -14.79
CA SER A 15 -17.59 -38.56 -16.04
C SER A 15 -18.97 -37.91 -16.16
N TYR A 16 -20.02 -38.66 -15.83
CA TYR A 16 -21.40 -38.17 -15.83
C TYR A 16 -21.60 -36.98 -14.87
N VAL A 17 -21.18 -37.12 -13.61
CA VAL A 17 -21.28 -36.04 -12.62
C VAL A 17 -20.44 -34.83 -13.03
N LYS A 18 -19.25 -35.05 -13.59
CA LYS A 18 -18.41 -33.95 -14.10
C LYS A 18 -19.11 -33.21 -15.24
N GLN A 19 -19.70 -33.93 -16.19
CA GLN A 19 -20.44 -33.34 -17.30
C GLN A 19 -21.67 -32.57 -16.81
N HIS A 20 -22.41 -33.13 -15.86
CA HIS A 20 -23.56 -32.45 -15.24
C HIS A 20 -23.16 -31.13 -14.55
N ILE A 21 -22.07 -31.13 -13.76
CA ILE A 21 -21.53 -29.91 -13.13
C ILE A 21 -21.06 -28.89 -14.19
N TRP A 22 -20.49 -29.36 -15.29
CA TRP A 22 -20.03 -28.50 -16.39
C TRP A 22 -21.17 -27.89 -17.21
N SER A 23 -22.33 -28.55 -17.27
CA SER A 23 -23.53 -28.05 -17.98
C SER A 23 -24.51 -27.30 -17.07
N CYS A 24 -24.34 -27.36 -15.74
CA CYS A 24 -25.22 -26.70 -14.78
C CYS A 24 -24.95 -25.19 -14.73
N PHE A 25 -25.97 -24.40 -15.07
CA PHE A 25 -25.88 -22.94 -15.15
C PHE A 25 -25.56 -22.29 -13.79
N GLU A 26 -26.21 -22.72 -12.71
CA GLU A 26 -25.94 -22.20 -11.36
C GLU A 26 -24.52 -22.52 -10.88
N CYS A 27 -24.02 -23.73 -11.18
CA CYS A 27 -22.65 -24.13 -10.88
C CYS A 27 -21.62 -23.33 -11.69
N LEU A 28 -21.92 -23.03 -12.96
CA LEU A 28 -21.05 -22.19 -13.80
C LEU A 28 -21.00 -20.75 -13.29
N LEU A 29 -22.13 -20.18 -12.87
CA LEU A 29 -22.19 -18.81 -12.34
C LEU A 29 -21.51 -18.65 -10.98
N THR A 30 -21.57 -19.68 -10.12
CA THR A 30 -20.96 -19.65 -8.78
C THR A 30 -19.50 -20.11 -8.76
N ARG A 31 -19.00 -20.70 -9.86
CA ARG A 31 -17.62 -21.17 -9.97
C ARG A 31 -16.64 -20.00 -9.98
N VAL A 32 -15.89 -19.84 -8.89
CA VAL A 32 -14.71 -18.98 -8.89
C VAL A 32 -13.67 -19.58 -9.83
N PRO A 33 -13.21 -18.86 -10.87
CA PRO A 33 -12.13 -19.34 -11.73
C PRO A 33 -10.90 -19.59 -10.88
N ARG A 34 -10.44 -20.84 -10.80
CA ARG A 34 -9.06 -21.11 -10.40
C ARG A 34 -8.21 -20.62 -11.55
N GLY A 35 -7.68 -19.40 -11.42
CA GLY A 35 -6.91 -18.74 -12.46
C GLY A 35 -5.78 -19.63 -12.98
N LYS A 36 -5.39 -19.42 -14.25
CA LYS A 36 -4.13 -19.95 -14.79
C LYS A 36 -2.97 -19.59 -13.84
N ARG A 37 -1.91 -20.42 -13.83
CA ARG A 37 -0.64 -20.06 -13.18
C ARG A 37 -0.32 -18.59 -13.53
N PRO A 38 -0.02 -17.72 -12.56
CA PRO A 38 0.38 -16.34 -12.86
C PRO A 38 1.43 -16.37 -13.97
N GLY A 39 1.21 -15.59 -15.03
CA GLY A 39 2.25 -15.42 -16.06
C GLY A 39 3.55 -14.92 -15.42
N LEU A 40 4.67 -15.06 -16.14
CA LEU A 40 5.94 -14.47 -15.71
C LEU A 40 5.70 -13.00 -15.40
N LEU A 41 5.92 -12.62 -14.13
CA LEU A 41 5.84 -11.23 -13.72
C LEU A 41 6.92 -10.48 -14.50
N HIS A 42 6.57 -9.35 -15.10
CA HIS A 42 7.55 -8.35 -15.53
C HIS A 42 7.66 -7.32 -14.41
N PRO A 43 8.41 -7.61 -13.32
CA PRO A 43 8.58 -6.66 -12.23
C PRO A 43 9.13 -5.35 -12.78
N ILE A 44 8.53 -4.24 -12.37
CA ILE A 44 9.14 -2.94 -12.61
C ILE A 44 10.52 -2.98 -11.94
N PRO A 45 11.62 -2.81 -12.69
CA PRO A 45 12.95 -2.96 -12.12
C PRO A 45 13.11 -1.95 -10.99
N ILE A 46 13.64 -2.44 -9.88
CA ILE A 46 13.98 -1.60 -8.73
C ILE A 46 15.02 -0.59 -9.23
N GLY A 47 14.75 0.69 -9.01
CA GLY A 47 15.65 1.76 -9.43
C GLY A 47 16.97 1.70 -8.68
N THR A 48 18.03 2.29 -9.25
CA THR A 48 19.37 2.35 -8.64
C THR A 48 19.57 3.55 -7.71
N ARG A 49 18.65 4.53 -7.74
CA ARG A 49 18.68 5.74 -6.90
C ARG A 49 17.33 5.98 -6.22
N PRO A 50 17.31 6.55 -4.99
CA PRO A 50 16.07 7.03 -4.38
C PRO A 50 15.37 8.02 -5.31
N PHE A 51 14.04 7.92 -5.36
CA PHE A 51 13.17 8.73 -6.21
C PHE A 51 13.45 8.60 -7.72
N GLY A 52 14.26 7.63 -8.16
CA GLY A 52 14.45 7.37 -9.59
C GLY A 52 13.15 6.91 -10.26
N THR A 53 12.33 6.15 -9.55
CA THR A 53 10.98 5.77 -9.96
C THR A 53 10.02 5.96 -8.79
N VAL A 54 8.99 6.77 -8.97
CA VAL A 54 7.96 7.02 -7.95
C VAL A 54 6.59 6.59 -8.46
N HIS A 55 5.77 6.09 -7.54
CA HIS A 55 4.38 5.74 -7.77
C HIS A 55 3.48 6.82 -7.17
N VAL A 56 2.48 7.27 -7.91
CA VAL A 56 1.57 8.33 -7.47
C VAL A 56 0.13 7.87 -7.61
N ASP A 57 -0.66 8.05 -6.55
CA ASP A 57 -2.08 7.72 -6.53
C ASP A 57 -2.90 8.67 -5.65
N HIS A 58 -4.20 8.77 -5.91
CA HIS A 58 -5.15 9.51 -5.07
C HIS A 58 -6.01 8.54 -4.26
N VAL A 59 -6.18 8.82 -2.97
CA VAL A 59 -7.11 8.09 -2.09
C VAL A 59 -8.26 8.99 -1.69
N GLY A 60 -9.46 8.45 -1.73
CA GLY A 60 -10.67 9.13 -1.26
C GLY A 60 -11.90 8.72 -2.07
N PRO A 61 -13.02 9.45 -1.93
CA PRO A 61 -13.19 10.64 -1.09
C PRO A 61 -13.29 10.31 0.41
N PHE A 62 -12.75 11.18 1.26
CA PHE A 62 -12.89 11.19 2.71
C PHE A 62 -13.98 12.15 3.18
N ILE A 63 -14.34 12.08 4.47
CA ILE A 63 -15.11 13.12 5.15
C ILE A 63 -14.37 14.45 4.97
N THR A 64 -15.06 15.51 4.57
CA THR A 64 -14.44 16.81 4.32
C THR A 64 -13.77 17.33 5.59
N ALA A 65 -12.46 17.51 5.54
CA ALA A 65 -11.68 18.15 6.60
C ALA A 65 -11.69 19.68 6.45
N PRO A 66 -11.30 20.45 7.49
CA PRO A 66 -11.15 21.90 7.39
C PRO A 66 -10.31 22.30 6.17
N GLY A 67 -10.74 23.36 5.46
CA GLY A 67 -10.13 23.77 4.20
C GLY A 67 -10.63 23.01 2.96
N GLY A 68 -11.70 22.22 3.08
CA GLY A 68 -12.31 21.53 1.95
C GLY A 68 -11.50 20.34 1.43
N LEU A 69 -10.60 19.80 2.26
CA LEU A 69 -9.73 18.67 1.92
C LEU A 69 -10.56 17.39 1.92
N ARG A 70 -10.45 16.60 0.84
CA ARG A 70 -11.29 15.40 0.62
C ARG A 70 -10.51 14.20 0.11
N TYR A 71 -9.27 14.41 -0.35
CA TYR A 71 -8.45 13.39 -0.96
C TYR A 71 -7.03 13.46 -0.40
N ILE A 72 -6.30 12.37 -0.52
CA ILE A 72 -4.88 12.30 -0.19
C ILE A 72 -4.13 11.86 -1.43
N LEU A 73 -3.17 12.67 -1.88
CA LEU A 73 -2.18 12.26 -2.86
C LEU A 73 -1.08 11.49 -2.13
N VAL A 74 -0.81 10.27 -2.59
CA VAL A 74 0.18 9.37 -2.04
C VAL A 74 1.27 9.17 -3.06
N ILE A 75 2.51 9.46 -2.66
CA ILE A 75 3.71 9.25 -3.48
C ILE A 75 4.58 8.21 -2.78
N VAL A 76 4.94 7.14 -3.47
CA VAL A 76 5.78 6.06 -2.93
C VAL A 76 7.00 5.85 -3.80
N ASP A 77 8.18 5.93 -3.20
CA ASP A 77 9.44 5.61 -3.90
C ASP A 77 9.57 4.10 -4.13
N ASN A 78 9.97 3.71 -5.35
CA ASN A 78 10.13 2.30 -5.69
C ASN A 78 11.36 1.67 -4.99
N LEU A 79 12.43 2.41 -4.72
CA LEU A 79 13.63 1.83 -4.10
C LEU A 79 13.50 1.71 -2.57
N THR A 80 13.35 2.86 -1.91
CA THR A 80 13.36 2.98 -0.45
C THR A 80 12.01 2.63 0.19
N LYS A 81 10.93 2.60 -0.61
CA LYS A 81 9.54 2.51 -0.15
C LYS A 81 9.10 3.71 0.69
N TYR A 82 9.82 4.83 0.60
CA TYR A 82 9.48 6.05 1.32
C TYR A 82 8.16 6.61 0.81
N VAL A 83 7.27 6.93 1.75
CA VAL A 83 5.92 7.43 1.50
C VAL A 83 5.88 8.93 1.76
N THR A 84 5.29 9.68 0.84
CA THR A 84 4.95 11.09 1.01
C THR A 84 3.46 11.29 0.80
N LEU A 85 2.81 12.01 1.72
CA LEU A 85 1.37 12.21 1.76
C LEU A 85 1.04 13.70 1.67
N TYR A 86 0.13 14.06 0.78
CA TYR A 86 -0.41 15.43 0.68
C TYR A 86 -1.93 15.41 0.72
N ALA A 87 -2.54 16.25 1.57
CA ALA A 87 -3.99 16.45 1.52
C ALA A 87 -4.35 17.38 0.37
N VAL A 88 -5.39 17.01 -0.39
CA VAL A 88 -5.89 17.80 -1.52
C VAL A 88 -7.42 17.88 -1.48
N SER A 89 -7.96 19.00 -1.97
CA SER A 89 -9.42 19.25 -1.98
C SER A 89 -10.14 18.53 -3.11
N ASN A 90 -9.47 18.34 -4.24
CA ASN A 90 -9.97 17.62 -5.41
C ASN A 90 -8.83 16.85 -6.09
N THR A 91 -9.20 15.92 -6.96
CA THR A 91 -8.27 15.10 -7.76
C THR A 91 -7.92 15.77 -9.09
N GLY A 92 -7.98 17.10 -9.20
CA GLY A 92 -7.65 17.83 -10.42
C GLY A 92 -6.14 17.89 -10.69
N SER A 93 -5.78 18.29 -11.90
CA SER A 93 -4.38 18.42 -12.32
C SER A 93 -3.63 19.57 -11.63
N GLU A 94 -4.32 20.68 -11.33
CA GLU A 94 -3.69 21.83 -10.66
C GLU A 94 -3.21 21.51 -9.23
N PRO A 95 -4.02 20.92 -8.32
CA PRO A 95 -3.52 20.47 -7.02
C PRO A 95 -2.40 19.43 -7.14
N LEU A 96 -2.53 18.50 -8.10
CA LEU A 96 -1.50 17.49 -8.36
C LEU A 96 -0.16 18.15 -8.71
N ILE A 97 -0.14 19.12 -9.64
CA ILE A 97 1.08 19.83 -10.03
C ILE A 97 1.68 20.58 -8.83
N LYS A 98 0.86 21.25 -8.01
CA LYS A 98 1.33 21.93 -6.79
C LYS A 98 1.99 20.96 -5.82
N CYS A 99 1.37 19.80 -5.57
CA CYS A 99 1.96 18.76 -4.72
C CYS A 99 3.26 18.20 -5.32
N MET A 100 3.31 17.97 -6.64
CA MET A 100 4.53 17.53 -7.31
C MET A 100 5.65 18.55 -7.22
N GLN A 101 5.35 19.86 -7.32
CA GLN A 101 6.35 20.90 -7.10
C GLN A 101 6.90 20.90 -5.68
N LEU A 102 6.05 20.68 -4.67
CA LEU A 102 6.51 20.53 -3.27
C LEU A 102 7.40 19.30 -3.11
N PHE A 103 7.01 18.18 -3.71
CA PHE A 103 7.81 16.96 -3.73
C PHE A 103 9.18 17.19 -4.38
N VAL A 104 9.21 17.85 -5.54
CA VAL A 104 10.46 18.16 -6.26
C VAL A 104 11.35 19.11 -5.48
N LYS A 105 10.79 20.09 -4.77
CA LYS A 105 11.58 20.96 -3.88
C LYS A 105 12.25 20.19 -2.74
N GLN A 106 11.61 19.13 -2.24
CA GLN A 106 12.11 18.36 -1.11
C GLN A 106 13.09 17.26 -1.52
N TYR A 107 12.84 16.57 -2.64
CA TYR A 107 13.55 15.34 -3.01
C TYR A 107 14.20 15.39 -4.40
N GLY A 108 13.95 16.45 -5.17
CA GLY A 108 14.40 16.58 -6.55
C GLY A 108 13.48 15.89 -7.56
N LEU A 109 13.88 15.93 -8.83
CA LEU A 109 13.09 15.43 -9.95
C LEU A 109 13.16 13.89 -10.06
N PRO A 110 12.01 13.21 -10.10
CA PRO A 110 11.99 11.78 -10.38
C PRO A 110 12.30 11.52 -11.85
N GLY A 111 13.03 10.44 -12.14
CA GLY A 111 13.31 10.05 -13.52
C GLY A 111 12.08 9.44 -14.22
N ARG A 112 11.28 8.69 -13.46
CA ARG A 112 10.07 8.04 -13.94
C ARG A 112 8.95 8.16 -12.92
N LEU A 113 7.77 8.52 -13.39
CA LEU A 113 6.56 8.64 -12.59
C LEU A 113 5.53 7.63 -13.08
N ILE A 114 5.04 6.80 -12.17
CA ILE A 114 4.10 5.71 -12.46
C ILE A 114 2.76 6.02 -11.81
N THR A 115 1.71 6.13 -12.62
CA THR A 115 0.34 6.40 -12.14
C THR A 115 -0.63 5.37 -12.73
N ASP A 116 -1.88 5.40 -12.27
CA ASP A 116 -2.98 4.82 -13.01
C ASP A 116 -3.39 5.73 -14.19
N ARG A 117 -4.50 5.39 -14.85
CA ARG A 117 -5.10 6.18 -15.93
C ARG A 117 -6.17 7.16 -15.44
N GLY A 118 -6.05 7.65 -14.21
CA GLY A 118 -6.91 8.70 -13.68
C GLY A 118 -6.84 9.96 -14.55
N THR A 119 -7.98 10.66 -14.70
CA THR A 119 -8.13 11.81 -15.61
C THR A 119 -7.18 12.96 -15.32
N CYS A 120 -6.74 13.13 -14.07
CA CYS A 120 -5.73 14.13 -13.72
C CYS A 120 -4.33 13.80 -14.22
N TYR A 121 -3.97 12.52 -14.24
CA TYR A 121 -2.67 12.05 -14.72
C TYR A 121 -2.58 11.95 -16.24
N THR A 122 -3.73 11.91 -16.93
CA THR A 122 -3.82 11.94 -18.40
C THR A 122 -4.25 13.32 -18.90
N SER A 123 -4.17 14.35 -18.06
CA SER A 123 -4.50 15.72 -18.47
C SER A 123 -3.31 16.35 -19.19
N GLY A 124 -3.57 17.11 -20.26
CA GLY A 124 -2.51 17.81 -21.00
C GLY A 124 -1.63 18.67 -20.10
N ALA A 125 -2.23 19.39 -19.13
CA ALA A 125 -1.47 20.20 -18.18
C ALA A 125 -0.45 19.39 -17.34
N PHE A 126 -0.79 18.16 -16.94
CA PHE A 126 0.13 17.31 -16.18
C PHE A 126 1.18 16.67 -17.09
N GLU A 127 0.80 16.26 -18.30
CA GLU A 127 1.74 15.76 -19.30
C GLU A 127 2.78 16.83 -19.69
N ASP A 128 2.33 18.07 -19.94
CA ASP A 128 3.18 19.22 -20.23
C ASP A 128 4.12 19.53 -19.07
N PHE A 129 3.63 19.49 -17.83
CA PHE A 129 4.46 19.64 -16.64
C PHE A 129 5.55 18.57 -16.57
N CYS A 130 5.20 17.30 -16.78
CA CYS A 130 6.17 16.21 -16.80
C CYS A 130 7.19 16.37 -17.93
N ALA A 131 6.75 16.71 -19.14
CA ALA A 131 7.61 16.91 -20.29
C ALA A 131 8.60 18.08 -20.08
N ALA A 132 8.12 19.22 -19.57
CA ALA A 132 8.94 20.39 -19.28
C ALA A 132 10.03 20.11 -18.22
N GLN A 133 9.77 19.19 -17.31
CA GLN A 133 10.71 18.80 -16.25
C GLN A 133 11.54 17.55 -16.61
N GLY A 134 11.38 16.98 -17.80
CA GLY A 134 12.08 15.76 -18.23
C GLY A 134 11.67 14.50 -17.47
N ILE A 135 10.48 14.47 -16.88
CA ILE A 135 9.94 13.33 -16.13
C ILE A 135 9.28 12.36 -17.10
N LYS A 136 9.71 11.08 -17.10
CA LYS A 136 9.05 10.04 -17.88
C LYS A 136 7.76 9.57 -17.20
N LEU A 137 6.62 9.99 -17.72
CA LEU A 137 5.31 9.53 -17.27
C LEU A 137 4.99 8.12 -17.84
N VAL A 138 4.55 7.21 -16.99
CA VAL A 138 4.18 5.84 -17.35
C VAL A 138 2.84 5.48 -16.70
N TRP A 139 1.83 5.25 -17.52
CA TRP A 139 0.54 4.79 -17.02
C TRP A 139 0.49 3.28 -16.90
N THR A 140 0.05 2.79 -15.75
CA THR A 140 -0.20 1.37 -15.53
C THR A 140 -1.50 0.95 -16.22
N SER A 141 -1.51 -0.24 -16.82
CA SER A 141 -2.75 -0.82 -17.32
C SER A 141 -3.61 -1.27 -16.14
N SER A 142 -4.88 -0.87 -16.12
CA SER A 142 -5.87 -1.07 -15.05
C SER A 142 -6.21 -2.54 -14.69
N ARG A 143 -5.39 -3.53 -15.09
CA ARG A 143 -5.76 -4.94 -15.03
C ARG A 143 -4.60 -5.94 -14.85
N HIS A 144 -3.42 -5.53 -14.37
CA HIS A 144 -2.34 -6.48 -14.05
C HIS A 144 -1.60 -6.17 -12.73
N PRO A 145 -2.25 -6.42 -11.56
CA PRO A 145 -1.67 -6.31 -10.20
C PRO A 145 -0.62 -7.41 -9.88
N GLN A 146 0.02 -7.94 -10.92
CA GLN A 146 1.02 -9.00 -10.84
C GLN A 146 2.40 -8.48 -11.25
N ALA A 147 2.47 -7.37 -12.00
CA ALA A 147 3.72 -6.81 -12.50
C ALA A 147 4.49 -5.95 -11.47
N ASN A 148 3.90 -5.58 -10.32
CA ASN A 148 4.65 -4.77 -9.35
C ASN A 148 4.29 -5.08 -7.87
N GLY A 149 4.07 -6.36 -7.58
CA GLY A 149 3.43 -6.85 -6.36
C GLY A 149 4.07 -6.48 -5.01
N GLN A 150 5.26 -5.85 -4.97
CA GLN A 150 5.82 -5.32 -3.73
C GLN A 150 5.44 -3.86 -3.48
N VAL A 151 5.61 -2.98 -4.46
CA VAL A 151 5.11 -1.60 -4.31
C VAL A 151 3.60 -1.61 -4.23
N GLU A 152 2.92 -2.42 -5.06
CA GLU A 152 1.47 -2.56 -5.01
C GLU A 152 0.99 -3.01 -3.62
N ARG A 153 1.70 -3.94 -2.95
CA ARG A 153 1.36 -4.32 -1.57
C ARG A 153 1.61 -3.20 -0.57
N THR A 154 2.77 -2.55 -0.59
CA THR A 154 3.05 -1.43 0.32
C THR A 154 2.02 -0.32 0.11
N HIS A 155 1.74 0.01 -1.14
CA HIS A 155 0.73 0.97 -1.55
C HIS A 155 -0.67 0.56 -1.07
N SER A 156 -1.09 -0.69 -1.26
CA SER A 156 -2.37 -1.19 -0.73
C SER A 156 -2.45 -1.15 0.79
N VAL A 157 -1.37 -1.45 1.51
CA VAL A 157 -1.32 -1.36 2.98
C VAL A 157 -1.42 0.09 3.42
N VAL A 158 -0.70 1.00 2.76
CA VAL A 158 -0.78 2.45 3.01
C VAL A 158 -2.21 2.93 2.77
N MET A 159 -2.80 2.61 1.62
CA MET A 159 -4.17 2.99 1.27
C MET A 159 -5.19 2.44 2.25
N ALA A 160 -5.12 1.16 2.59
CA ALA A 160 -6.05 0.54 3.55
C ALA A 160 -5.96 1.19 4.93
N THR A 161 -4.75 1.52 5.38
CA THR A 161 -4.54 2.20 6.66
C THR A 161 -5.10 3.62 6.63
N ILE A 162 -4.80 4.38 5.57
CA ILE A 162 -5.31 5.75 5.39
C ILE A 162 -6.85 5.74 5.31
N MET A 163 -7.44 4.80 4.56
CA MET A 163 -8.91 4.60 4.49
C MET A 163 -9.50 4.33 5.87
N THR A 164 -8.81 3.52 6.67
CA THR A 164 -9.22 3.18 8.01
C THR A 164 -9.14 4.36 8.99
N MET A 165 -8.16 5.25 8.80
CA MET A 165 -7.98 6.46 9.62
C MET A 165 -8.93 7.59 9.24
N GLY A 166 -9.26 7.74 7.96
CA GLY A 166 -10.23 8.72 7.47
C GLY A 166 -11.65 8.51 8.02
N GLY A 167 -11.94 7.34 8.60
CA GLY A 167 -13.18 7.07 9.32
C GLY A 167 -13.26 7.68 10.73
N ALA A 168 -12.19 8.28 11.24
CA ALA A 168 -12.12 8.84 12.59
C ALA A 168 -12.64 10.29 12.72
N GLY A 169 -13.20 10.87 11.64
CA GLY A 169 -13.76 12.22 11.62
C GLY A 169 -12.98 13.20 10.73
N CYS A 170 -13.33 14.48 10.78
CA CYS A 170 -12.77 15.54 9.91
C CYS A 170 -11.32 15.95 10.23
N GLU A 171 -10.70 15.38 11.25
CA GLU A 171 -9.35 15.73 11.72
C GLU A 171 -8.23 14.93 11.01
N TRP A 172 -8.58 14.00 10.10
CA TRP A 172 -7.61 13.15 9.40
C TRP A 172 -6.50 13.94 8.70
N ALA A 173 -6.80 15.12 8.17
CA ALA A 173 -5.83 15.95 7.46
C ALA A 173 -4.70 16.43 8.38
N LYS A 174 -4.99 16.72 9.66
CA LYS A 174 -3.99 17.15 10.64
C LYS A 174 -3.09 16.00 11.09
N MET A 175 -3.60 14.76 11.03
CA MET A 175 -2.84 13.56 11.41
C MET A 175 -1.89 13.07 10.33
N LEU A 176 -2.02 13.54 9.08
CA LEU A 176 -1.21 13.04 7.96
C LEU A 176 0.31 13.07 8.17
N PRO A 177 0.91 14.14 8.72
CA PRO A 177 2.36 14.15 8.96
C PRO A 177 2.80 13.03 9.91
N GLU A 178 1.99 12.75 10.93
CA GLU A 178 2.25 11.68 11.90
C GLU A 178 2.11 10.30 11.25
N VAL A 179 1.10 10.12 10.41
CA VAL A 179 0.91 8.89 9.62
C VAL A 179 2.09 8.63 8.69
N GLN A 180 2.52 9.66 7.96
CA GLN A 180 3.70 9.58 7.10
C GLN A 180 4.95 9.17 7.92
N ARG A 181 5.14 9.79 9.09
CA ARG A 181 6.25 9.48 10.00
C ARG A 181 6.22 8.02 10.45
N LEU A 182 5.05 7.49 10.82
CA LEU A 182 4.88 6.10 11.23
C LEU A 182 5.19 5.12 10.09
N PHE A 183 4.69 5.39 8.88
CA PHE A 183 4.99 4.55 7.71
C PHE A 183 6.48 4.51 7.40
N ASN A 184 7.12 5.67 7.35
CA ASN A 184 8.53 5.76 6.98
C ASN A 184 9.45 5.20 8.07
N ASN A 185 8.99 5.09 9.31
CA ASN A 185 9.74 4.44 10.39
C ASN A 185 9.34 3.00 10.63
N SER A 186 8.42 2.43 9.84
CA SER A 186 8.03 1.03 9.98
C SER A 186 8.93 0.11 9.17
N GLU A 187 9.49 -0.91 9.82
CA GLU A 187 10.30 -1.92 9.14
C GLU A 187 9.46 -2.66 8.09
N THR A 188 9.91 -2.64 6.83
CA THR A 188 9.27 -3.39 5.76
C THR A 188 9.83 -4.81 5.71
N LYS A 189 8.98 -5.82 5.61
CA LYS A 189 9.40 -7.25 5.56
C LYS A 189 10.38 -7.56 4.42
N VAL A 190 10.31 -6.80 3.34
CA VAL A 190 11.16 -6.95 2.14
C VAL A 190 12.60 -6.55 2.41
N THR A 191 12.80 -5.34 2.95
CA THR A 191 14.13 -4.73 3.13
C THR A 191 14.73 -5.02 4.49
N GLY A 192 13.90 -5.38 5.48
CA GLY A 192 14.32 -5.53 6.88
C GLY A 192 14.78 -4.21 7.52
N ARG A 193 14.59 -3.09 6.83
CA ARG A 193 14.93 -1.73 7.25
C ARG A 193 13.72 -0.82 7.10
N THR A 194 13.75 0.31 7.78
CA THR A 194 12.69 1.33 7.64
C THR A 194 12.90 2.13 6.35
N PRO A 195 11.83 2.61 5.69
CA PRO A 195 11.98 3.50 4.54
C PRO A 195 12.83 4.75 4.83
N PHE A 196 12.72 5.30 6.04
CA PHE A 196 13.54 6.41 6.51
C PHE A 196 15.02 6.03 6.53
N GLU A 197 15.38 4.89 7.11
CA GLU A 197 16.76 4.40 7.16
C GLU A 197 17.30 4.14 5.75
N MET A 198 16.48 3.60 4.85
CA MET A 198 16.85 3.37 3.46
C MET A 198 17.11 4.66 2.69
N LEU A 199 16.37 5.73 2.99
CA LEU A 199 16.53 7.02 2.32
C LEU A 199 17.67 7.85 2.89
N HIS A 200 17.74 7.95 4.22
CA HIS A 200 18.65 8.87 4.90
C HIS A 200 19.95 8.20 5.37
N GLY A 201 20.02 6.87 5.40
CA GLY A 201 21.21 6.12 5.82
C GLY A 201 21.40 6.02 7.34
N TYR A 202 20.45 6.52 8.14
CA TYR A 202 20.47 6.43 9.60
C TYR A 202 19.08 6.19 10.18
N ARG A 203 19.01 5.68 11.42
CA ARG A 203 17.75 5.57 12.17
C ARG A 203 17.50 6.86 12.94
N PRO A 204 16.29 7.45 12.88
CA PRO A 204 16.02 8.70 13.57
C PRO A 204 15.95 8.48 15.08
N ARG A 205 16.37 9.48 15.84
CA ARG A 205 16.21 9.50 17.29
C ARG A 205 14.76 9.87 17.63
N LEU A 206 14.06 8.97 18.31
CA LEU A 206 12.65 9.13 18.67
C LEU A 206 12.52 8.93 20.18
N GLU A 207 11.93 9.89 20.88
CA GLU A 207 11.93 9.90 22.35
C GLU A 207 10.61 9.41 22.97
N GLN A 208 9.57 9.15 22.16
CA GLN A 208 8.21 8.86 22.63
C GLN A 208 7.51 7.83 21.70
N GLY A 209 6.60 7.04 22.27
CA GLY A 209 5.78 6.03 21.56
C GLY A 209 6.53 4.71 21.27
N ALA A 210 5.89 3.77 20.57
CA ALA A 210 6.48 2.49 20.17
C ALA A 210 7.60 2.65 19.14
N LEU A 211 7.65 3.80 18.49
CA LEU A 211 8.78 4.20 17.66
C LEU A 211 10.07 4.41 18.46
N LEU A 212 10.02 4.60 19.79
CA LEU A 212 11.21 4.61 20.65
C LEU A 212 12.01 3.30 20.51
N ALA A 213 11.34 2.17 20.31
CA ALA A 213 12.00 0.87 20.11
C ALA A 213 12.78 0.80 18.79
N LEU A 214 12.52 1.70 17.85
CA LEU A 214 13.22 1.82 16.57
C LEU A 214 14.30 2.90 16.59
N SER A 215 14.29 3.80 17.58
CA SER A 215 15.36 4.75 17.82
C SER A 215 16.64 4.00 18.10
N ALA A 216 17.73 4.34 17.39
CA ALA A 216 19.06 3.95 17.86
C ALA A 216 19.21 4.45 19.30
N THR A 217 19.69 3.58 20.20
CA THR A 217 20.00 3.92 21.58
C THR A 217 20.91 5.14 21.57
N ARG A 218 20.37 6.26 22.10
CA ARG A 218 20.87 7.65 22.27
C ARG A 218 22.21 8.10 21.65
N ASP A 219 23.24 7.27 21.54
CA ASP A 219 24.60 7.64 21.11
C ASP A 219 25.31 6.58 20.23
N ASP A 220 24.67 5.47 19.85
CA ASP A 220 25.32 4.41 19.07
C ASP A 220 25.24 4.64 17.55
N TRP A 221 26.21 5.36 16.98
CA TRP A 221 26.54 5.28 15.55
C TRP A 221 27.19 3.93 15.23
N THR A 222 26.49 2.82 15.45
CA THR A 222 27.01 1.48 15.19
C THR A 222 26.69 1.05 13.75
N SER A 223 27.73 0.70 12.99
CA SER A 223 27.69 0.24 11.60
C SER A 223 27.06 -1.15 11.38
N GLY A 224 26.38 -1.70 12.40
CA GLY A 224 25.89 -3.07 12.43
C GLY A 224 24.37 -3.20 12.32
N LEU A 225 23.92 -4.17 11.51
CA LEU A 225 22.53 -4.62 11.41
C LEU A 225 22.06 -5.15 12.78
N ARG A 226 21.11 -4.46 13.43
CA ARG A 226 20.47 -4.89 14.70
C ARG A 226 19.20 -5.74 14.47
N PRO A 227 18.71 -6.48 15.50
CA PRO A 227 17.62 -7.44 15.33
C PRO A 227 16.27 -6.77 15.06
N ARG A 228 15.47 -7.43 14.20
CA ARG A 228 14.10 -7.07 13.81
C ARG A 228 13.16 -6.93 15.00
N ASN A 229 12.45 -5.81 15.09
CA ASN A 229 11.32 -5.66 16.03
C ASN A 229 10.13 -4.99 15.35
N SER A 230 9.54 -5.69 14.38
CA SER A 230 8.42 -5.21 13.55
C SER A 230 7.03 -5.30 14.21
N LYS A 231 6.92 -5.71 15.48
CA LYS A 231 5.62 -6.05 16.12
C LYS A 231 4.91 -4.88 16.80
N LEU A 232 5.64 -3.86 17.26
CA LEU A 232 5.07 -2.83 18.16
C LEU A 232 4.30 -1.72 17.44
N LEU A 233 4.60 -1.49 16.16
CA LEU A 233 4.08 -0.36 15.37
C LEU A 233 2.65 -0.54 14.89
N PHE A 234 2.29 -1.78 14.53
CA PHE A 234 0.92 -2.08 14.11
C PHE A 234 -0.07 -1.83 15.27
N GLU A 235 0.27 -2.21 16.50
CA GLU A 235 -0.60 -1.97 17.65
C GLU A 235 -0.80 -0.48 17.96
N GLU A 236 0.19 0.37 17.70
CA GLU A 236 0.02 1.82 17.88
C GLU A 236 -0.89 2.44 16.83
N ILE A 237 -0.73 2.11 15.54
CA ILE A 237 -1.64 2.57 14.48
C ILE A 237 -3.10 2.20 14.81
N TRP A 238 -3.32 1.01 15.40
CA TRP A 238 -4.64 0.56 15.85
C TRP A 238 -5.12 1.19 17.16
N ARG A 239 -4.24 1.72 18.03
CA ARG A 239 -4.63 2.47 19.23
C ARG A 239 -5.29 3.81 18.91
N TRP A 240 -4.99 4.42 17.77
CA TRP A 240 -5.63 5.66 17.30
C TRP A 240 -7.11 5.50 16.94
N LYS A 241 -7.66 4.28 17.03
CA LYS A 241 -9.02 3.95 16.58
C LYS A 241 -10.10 4.04 17.65
N THR A 242 -9.82 4.48 18.88
CA THR A 242 -10.85 4.62 19.92
C THR A 242 -10.81 6.00 20.59
N PRO A 243 -11.92 6.75 20.62
CA PRO A 243 -12.06 7.95 21.45
C PRO A 243 -12.01 7.66 22.96
N GLU A 244 -12.05 6.38 23.38
CA GLU A 244 -12.41 5.97 24.74
C GLU A 244 -11.43 4.98 25.40
N GLY A 245 -10.19 4.82 24.90
CA GLY A 245 -9.12 4.16 25.66
C GLY A 245 -9.37 2.70 26.10
N ARG A 246 -10.36 2.00 25.54
CA ARG A 246 -10.57 0.57 25.81
C ARG A 246 -9.53 -0.27 25.06
N ARG A 247 -8.59 -0.85 25.83
CA ARG A 247 -7.67 -1.89 25.34
C ARG A 247 -8.49 -3.12 24.98
N PHE A 248 -8.55 -3.48 23.71
CA PHE A 248 -8.80 -4.88 23.36
C PHE A 248 -7.54 -5.66 23.74
N THR A 249 -7.69 -6.56 24.69
CA THR A 249 -6.63 -7.51 25.04
C THR A 249 -6.29 -8.35 23.81
N THR A 250 -5.01 -8.67 23.71
CA THR A 250 -4.30 -9.29 22.58
C THR A 250 -4.85 -10.65 22.10
N SER A 251 -5.96 -11.17 22.64
CA SER A 251 -6.49 -12.49 22.28
C SER A 251 -7.50 -12.47 21.11
N THR A 252 -8.25 -11.39 20.89
CA THR A 252 -9.37 -11.43 19.92
C THR A 252 -9.01 -10.94 18.50
N ALA A 253 -7.91 -10.20 18.34
CA ALA A 253 -7.47 -9.71 17.03
C ALA A 253 -6.49 -10.67 16.30
N MET A 254 -5.92 -11.65 17.00
CA MET A 254 -4.97 -12.62 16.42
C MET A 254 -5.63 -13.69 15.53
N ILE A 255 -6.97 -13.78 15.51
CA ILE A 255 -7.70 -14.93 14.92
C ILE A 255 -8.10 -14.73 13.45
N ARG A 256 -7.93 -13.54 12.85
CA ARG A 256 -8.27 -13.33 11.41
C ARG A 256 -7.12 -13.12 10.44
N PHE A 257 -5.87 -13.19 10.90
CA PHE A 257 -4.69 -13.15 10.01
C PHE A 257 -3.87 -14.44 9.98
N THR A 258 -4.15 -15.41 10.87
CA THR A 258 -3.47 -16.71 10.93
C THR A 258 -3.99 -17.75 9.96
N THR A 259 -5.11 -17.52 9.25
CA THR A 259 -5.68 -18.49 8.28
C THR A 259 -5.27 -18.28 6.83
N LEU A 260 -4.46 -17.26 6.51
CA LEU A 260 -3.96 -17.02 5.15
C LEU A 260 -2.47 -17.34 4.96
N TRP A 261 -1.81 -17.88 5.98
CA TRP A 261 -0.44 -18.40 5.91
C TRP A 261 -0.34 -19.70 6.72
N GLY A 262 -0.81 -20.79 6.12
CA GLY A 262 -0.71 -22.14 6.67
C GLY A 262 -1.06 -23.20 5.62
N ARG A 263 -0.02 -23.71 4.95
CA ARG A 263 0.02 -24.73 3.88
C ARG A 263 -0.42 -24.30 2.48
#